data_AF-A0A953G259-F1
#
_entry.id   AF-A0A953G259-F1
#
_cell.length_a   1.000
_cell.length_b   1.000
_cell.length_c   1.000
_cell.angle_alpha   90.00
_cell.angle_beta   90.00
_cell.angle_gamma   90.00
#
_symmetry.space_group_name_H-M   'P 1'
#
loop_
_entity.id
_entity.type
_entity.pdbx_description
1 polymer ?
#
loop_
_entity_poly.entity_id
_entity_poly.type
_entity_poly.pdbx_seq_one_letter_code
_entity_poly.pdbx_strand_id
1 'polypeptide(L)'
;MDDTTRALIEKITIRYPEPRPILGGHTSNIFFDCNKLSPNDLARLAAEATGHLDHDAFDIAVGLAYNGIFFAAAVAGGRGIAILQTDGKVFGPDLKAKRIVIASDVVMDGKQIEQAAQLLAKLGAKVVGFACIVDRSGGRVGAPSTPLWSAVQAPLAA
;
A
#
# COMPACT_ATOMS: atom_id res chain seq x y z
N MET A 1 -13.55 -2.28 11.46
CA MET A 1 -13.61 -3.26 10.35
C MET A 1 -14.97 -3.93 10.35
N ASP A 2 -15.75 -3.70 9.28
CA ASP A 2 -17.03 -4.36 9.06
C ASP A 2 -16.87 -5.83 8.60
N ASP A 3 -17.98 -6.57 8.53
CA ASP A 3 -17.99 -8.00 8.21
C ASP A 3 -17.53 -8.32 6.79
N THR A 4 -17.78 -7.43 5.84
CA THR A 4 -17.39 -7.68 4.45
C THR A 4 -15.89 -7.45 4.29
N THR A 5 -15.30 -6.45 4.96
CA THR A 5 -13.85 -6.23 4.97
C THR A 5 -13.16 -7.39 5.68
N ARG A 6 -13.73 -7.89 6.78
CA ARG A 6 -13.27 -9.13 7.44
C ARG A 6 -13.26 -10.32 6.47
N ALA A 7 -14.32 -10.53 5.70
CA ALA A 7 -14.42 -11.61 4.73
C ALA A 7 -13.37 -11.49 3.61
N LEU A 8 -13.10 -10.27 3.14
CA LEU A 8 -12.05 -10.01 2.15
C LEU A 8 -10.65 -10.30 2.70
N ILE A 9 -10.37 -9.93 3.97
CA ILE A 9 -9.10 -10.29 4.60
C ILE A 9 -8.97 -11.80 4.77
N GLU A 10 -10.00 -12.49 5.22
CA GLU A 10 -9.93 -13.96 5.34
C GLU A 10 -9.73 -14.63 3.97
N LYS A 11 -10.38 -14.12 2.91
CA LYS A 11 -10.21 -14.60 1.52
C LYS A 11 -8.75 -14.58 1.06
N ILE A 12 -8.01 -13.53 1.40
CA ILE A 12 -6.59 -13.39 1.03
C ILE A 12 -5.64 -14.03 2.04
N THR A 13 -6.12 -14.43 3.21
CA THR A 13 -5.28 -14.99 4.28
C THR A 13 -4.95 -16.45 4.00
N ILE A 14 -3.65 -16.74 3.90
CA ILE A 14 -3.10 -18.09 3.85
C ILE A 14 -2.42 -18.38 5.19
N ARG A 15 -2.88 -19.44 5.86
CA ARG A 15 -2.34 -19.89 7.14
C ARG A 15 -1.46 -21.12 6.93
N TYR A 16 -0.23 -21.03 7.37
CA TYR A 16 0.70 -22.15 7.40
C TYR A 16 0.63 -22.83 8.78
N PRO A 17 0.79 -24.16 8.86
CA PRO A 17 0.82 -24.87 10.14
C PRO A 17 2.02 -24.45 11.00
N GLU A 18 3.14 -24.12 10.36
CA GLU A 18 4.38 -23.67 11.01
C GLU A 18 4.85 -22.33 10.44
N PRO A 19 5.52 -21.46 11.22
CA PRO A 19 6.10 -20.21 10.72
C PRO A 19 7.05 -20.43 9.54
N ARG A 20 6.89 -19.62 8.50
CA ARG A 20 7.75 -19.60 7.31
C ARG A 20 8.57 -18.33 7.27
N PRO A 21 9.81 -18.35 6.75
CA PRO A 21 10.55 -17.14 6.43
C PRO A 21 9.76 -16.28 5.44
N ILE A 22 9.70 -14.98 5.71
CA ILE A 22 9.12 -13.97 4.83
C ILE A 22 10.14 -12.85 4.59
N LEU A 23 9.81 -11.91 3.69
CA LEU A 23 10.68 -10.78 3.37
C LEU A 23 11.08 -9.99 4.64
N GLY A 24 12.30 -9.44 4.64
CA GLY A 24 12.79 -8.60 5.74
C GLY A 24 13.41 -9.37 6.92
N GLY A 25 13.61 -10.68 6.80
CA GLY A 25 14.22 -11.51 7.86
C GLY A 25 13.24 -11.94 8.95
N HIS A 26 11.94 -11.74 8.73
CA HIS A 26 10.90 -12.14 9.66
C HIS A 26 10.44 -13.58 9.39
N THR A 27 9.74 -14.17 10.35
CA THR A 27 8.96 -15.40 10.15
C THR A 27 7.49 -15.13 10.43
N SER A 28 6.60 -15.81 9.69
CA SER A 28 5.16 -15.75 9.96
C SER A 28 4.48 -17.03 9.50
N ASN A 29 3.46 -17.44 10.24
CA ASN A 29 2.52 -18.47 9.81
C ASN A 29 1.36 -17.89 8.97
N ILE A 30 1.38 -16.59 8.65
CA ILE A 30 0.34 -15.92 7.85
C ILE A 30 0.97 -15.22 6.65
N PHE A 31 0.41 -15.48 5.46
CA PHE A 31 0.69 -14.77 4.22
C PHE A 31 -0.60 -14.19 3.63
N PHE A 32 -0.52 -12.99 3.07
CA PHE A 32 -1.67 -12.30 2.46
C PHE A 32 -1.53 -12.32 0.94
N ASP A 33 -2.28 -13.20 0.28
CA ASP A 33 -2.29 -13.34 -1.18
C ASP A 33 -3.30 -12.38 -1.81
N CYS A 34 -2.87 -11.13 -2.00
CA CYS A 34 -3.70 -10.06 -2.56
C CYS A 34 -4.08 -10.29 -4.03
N ASN A 35 -3.47 -11.27 -4.73
CA ASN A 35 -3.87 -11.64 -6.09
C ASN A 35 -5.28 -12.26 -6.17
N LYS A 36 -5.83 -12.71 -5.03
CA LYS A 36 -7.19 -13.22 -4.95
C LYS A 36 -8.26 -12.12 -4.98
N LEU A 37 -7.86 -10.85 -4.89
CA LEU A 37 -8.77 -9.71 -4.85
C LEU A 37 -9.25 -9.35 -6.25
N SER A 38 -10.56 -9.18 -6.39
CA SER A 38 -11.15 -8.59 -7.60
C SER A 38 -10.93 -7.08 -7.63
N PRO A 39 -11.11 -6.40 -8.78
CA PRO A 39 -11.11 -4.94 -8.84
C PRO A 39 -12.12 -4.29 -7.87
N ASN A 40 -13.28 -4.91 -7.66
CA ASN A 40 -14.28 -4.42 -6.70
C ASN A 40 -13.80 -4.57 -5.25
N ASP A 41 -13.10 -5.68 -4.94
CA ASP A 41 -12.51 -5.89 -3.62
C ASP A 41 -11.44 -4.81 -3.35
N LEU A 42 -10.59 -4.52 -4.35
CA LEU A 42 -9.57 -3.48 -4.28
C LEU A 42 -10.18 -2.09 -4.10
N ALA A 43 -11.22 -1.73 -4.86
CA ALA A 43 -11.92 -0.45 -4.72
C ALA A 43 -12.50 -0.28 -3.31
N ARG A 44 -13.07 -1.35 -2.75
CA ARG A 44 -13.62 -1.34 -1.40
C ARG A 44 -12.54 -1.20 -0.33
N LEU A 45 -11.44 -1.93 -0.46
CA LEU A 45 -10.30 -1.83 0.47
C LEU A 45 -9.60 -0.47 0.34
N ALA A 46 -9.56 0.13 -0.85
CA ALA A 46 -9.06 1.48 -1.05
C ALA A 46 -9.98 2.52 -0.38
N ALA A 47 -11.29 2.34 -0.45
CA ALA A 47 -12.23 3.18 0.28
C ALA A 47 -12.06 3.06 1.81
N GLU A 48 -11.83 1.86 2.33
CA GLU A 48 -11.51 1.66 3.75
C GLU A 48 -10.21 2.38 4.14
N ALA A 49 -9.15 2.21 3.33
CA ALA A 49 -7.85 2.80 3.62
C ALA A 49 -7.86 4.33 3.50
N THR A 50 -8.37 4.88 2.39
CA THR A 50 -8.16 6.30 2.02
C THR A 50 -9.46 7.07 1.75
N GLY A 51 -10.64 6.46 1.91
CA GLY A 51 -11.92 7.09 1.56
C GLY A 51 -12.33 8.28 2.44
N HIS A 52 -11.65 8.46 3.58
CA HIS A 52 -11.80 9.62 4.46
C HIS A 52 -10.96 10.82 4.04
N LEU A 53 -10.07 10.68 3.05
CA LEU A 53 -9.24 11.77 2.56
C LEU A 53 -10.04 12.72 1.68
N ASP A 54 -9.74 14.01 1.79
CA ASP A 54 -10.31 15.03 0.91
C ASP A 54 -9.98 14.77 -0.56
N HIS A 55 -10.84 15.25 -1.45
CA HIS A 55 -10.66 15.03 -2.89
C HIS A 55 -9.28 15.54 -3.37
N ASP A 56 -8.83 16.65 -2.82
CA ASP A 56 -7.57 17.29 -3.16
C ASP A 56 -6.40 16.87 -2.25
N ALA A 57 -6.50 15.80 -1.44
CA ALA A 57 -5.40 15.36 -0.57
C ALA A 57 -4.11 15.00 -1.35
N PHE A 58 -4.25 14.48 -2.58
CA PHE A 58 -3.14 14.15 -3.46
C PHE A 58 -3.55 14.25 -4.94
N ASP A 59 -2.55 14.27 -5.83
CA ASP A 59 -2.74 14.41 -7.28
C ASP A 59 -2.54 13.08 -8.01
N ILE A 60 -1.62 12.23 -7.53
CA ILE A 60 -1.24 10.96 -8.18
C ILE A 60 -1.07 9.84 -7.13
N ALA A 61 -1.65 8.68 -7.39
CA ALA A 61 -1.31 7.45 -6.67
C ALA A 61 -0.18 6.70 -7.39
N VAL A 62 0.88 6.34 -6.67
CA VAL A 62 2.05 5.64 -7.22
C VAL A 62 2.09 4.22 -6.70
N GLY A 63 1.85 3.24 -7.56
CA GLY A 63 1.88 1.83 -7.21
C GLY A 63 3.28 1.25 -7.27
N LEU A 64 3.69 0.54 -6.21
CA LEU A 64 4.94 -0.21 -6.22
C LEU A 64 4.77 -1.51 -7.01
N ALA A 65 5.70 -1.77 -7.92
CA ALA A 65 5.67 -3.02 -8.68
C ALA A 65 5.90 -4.23 -7.75
N TYR A 66 5.10 -5.30 -7.86
CA TYR A 66 4.02 -5.51 -8.84
C TYR A 66 2.62 -5.31 -8.26
N ASN A 67 2.32 -5.88 -7.10
CA ASN A 67 0.95 -5.93 -6.58
C ASN A 67 0.40 -4.57 -6.14
N GLY A 68 1.29 -3.66 -5.70
CA GLY A 68 0.91 -2.29 -5.33
C GLY A 68 0.32 -1.50 -6.50
N ILE A 69 0.57 -1.91 -7.76
CA ILE A 69 0.01 -1.28 -8.96
C ILE A 69 -1.51 -1.38 -8.99
N PHE A 70 -2.06 -2.57 -8.72
CA PHE A 70 -3.51 -2.77 -8.77
C PHE A 70 -4.23 -1.99 -7.68
N PHE A 71 -3.63 -1.95 -6.47
CA PHE A 71 -4.17 -1.17 -5.38
C PHE A 71 -4.05 0.35 -5.61
N ALA A 72 -2.95 0.83 -6.20
CA ALA A 72 -2.79 2.23 -6.56
C ALA A 72 -3.88 2.72 -7.52
N ALA A 73 -4.27 1.88 -8.49
CA ALA A 73 -5.36 2.20 -9.41
C ALA A 73 -6.70 2.41 -8.68
N ALA A 74 -6.98 1.58 -7.66
CA ALA A 74 -8.16 1.74 -6.82
C ALA A 74 -8.07 2.99 -5.92
N VAL A 75 -6.91 3.24 -5.30
CA VAL A 75 -6.66 4.43 -4.46
C VAL A 75 -6.78 5.73 -5.25
N ALA A 76 -6.35 5.75 -6.52
CA ALA A 76 -6.42 6.96 -7.34
C ALA A 76 -7.84 7.52 -7.45
N GLY A 77 -8.86 6.68 -7.54
CA GLY A 77 -10.26 7.10 -7.52
C GLY A 77 -10.59 8.16 -8.58
N GLY A 78 -10.00 8.04 -9.78
CA GLY A 78 -10.15 9.02 -10.87
C GLY A 78 -9.02 10.06 -10.98
N ARG A 79 -8.03 10.03 -10.08
CA ARG A 79 -6.80 10.85 -10.15
C ARG A 79 -5.73 10.20 -11.03
N GLY A 80 -4.57 10.86 -11.12
CA GLY A 80 -3.43 10.30 -11.85
C GLY A 80 -2.91 9.01 -11.21
N ILE A 81 -2.38 8.11 -12.04
CA ILE A 81 -1.73 6.87 -11.60
C ILE A 81 -0.33 6.84 -12.19
N ALA A 82 0.65 6.45 -11.38
CA ALA A 82 1.98 6.11 -11.84
C ALA A 82 2.44 4.78 -11.21
N ILE A 83 3.46 4.19 -11.81
CA ILE A 83 4.05 2.91 -11.39
C ILE A 83 5.52 3.14 -11.11
N LEU A 84 6.00 2.70 -9.95
CA LEU A 84 7.43 2.58 -9.67
C LEU A 84 7.86 1.13 -9.88
N GLN A 85 8.68 0.89 -10.90
CA GLN A 85 9.22 -0.43 -11.20
C GLN A 85 10.36 -0.82 -10.25
N THR A 86 10.67 -2.13 -10.21
CA THR A 86 11.75 -2.68 -9.38
C THR A 86 13.14 -2.19 -9.77
N ASP A 87 13.32 -1.68 -11.00
CA ASP A 87 14.57 -1.07 -11.48
C ASP A 87 14.64 0.45 -11.20
N GLY A 88 13.65 1.02 -10.50
CA GLY A 88 13.58 2.42 -10.16
C GLY A 88 12.97 3.32 -11.24
N LYS A 89 12.55 2.78 -12.39
CA LYS A 89 11.86 3.57 -13.42
C LYS A 89 10.42 3.88 -13.02
N VAL A 90 9.98 5.08 -13.39
CA VAL A 90 8.60 5.53 -13.21
C VAL A 90 7.88 5.53 -14.54
N PHE A 91 6.71 4.88 -14.59
CA PHE A 91 5.79 4.93 -15.72
C PHE A 91 4.52 5.68 -15.33
N GLY A 92 4.12 6.69 -16.09
CA GLY A 92 2.95 7.50 -15.82
C GLY A 92 3.22 9.00 -16.09
N PRO A 93 2.36 9.89 -15.56
CA PRO A 93 2.56 11.33 -15.64
C PRO A 93 3.84 11.79 -14.95
N ASP A 94 4.33 12.99 -15.31
CA ASP A 94 5.42 13.64 -14.58
C ASP A 94 5.02 13.89 -13.11
N LEU A 95 5.90 13.50 -12.19
CA LEU A 95 5.69 13.61 -10.76
C LEU A 95 6.21 14.92 -10.17
N LYS A 96 6.95 15.73 -10.95
CA LYS A 96 7.56 16.97 -10.46
C LYS A 96 6.51 17.92 -9.87
N ALA A 97 6.74 18.33 -8.63
CA ALA A 97 5.86 19.17 -7.80
C ALA A 97 4.46 18.59 -7.50
N LYS A 98 4.17 17.34 -7.90
CA LYS A 98 2.89 16.66 -7.61
C LYS A 98 2.88 16.08 -6.21
N ARG A 99 1.73 16.17 -5.55
CA ARG A 99 1.46 15.48 -4.28
C ARG A 99 1.11 14.04 -4.58
N ILE A 100 1.85 13.11 -3.98
CA ILE A 100 1.71 11.69 -4.28
C ILE A 100 1.43 10.87 -3.03
N VAL A 101 0.59 9.86 -3.20
CA VAL A 101 0.44 8.76 -2.26
C VAL A 101 1.08 7.52 -2.86
N ILE A 102 1.97 6.87 -2.12
CA ILE A 102 2.61 5.64 -2.57
C ILE A 102 1.80 4.46 -2.04
N ALA A 103 1.40 3.54 -2.91
CA ALA A 103 0.52 2.43 -2.59
C ALA A 103 1.22 1.07 -2.74
N SER A 104 1.00 0.20 -1.75
CA SER A 104 1.42 -1.21 -1.75
C SER A 104 0.24 -2.09 -1.32
N ASP A 105 0.26 -3.38 -1.64
CA ASP A 105 -0.74 -4.32 -1.12
C ASP A 105 -0.49 -4.59 0.38
N VAL A 106 0.72 -4.98 0.74
CA VAL A 106 1.13 -5.25 2.12
C VAL A 106 2.33 -4.39 2.48
N VAL A 107 2.31 -3.78 3.67
CA VAL A 107 3.46 -3.10 4.26
C VAL A 107 3.96 -3.92 5.44
N MET A 108 5.20 -4.39 5.35
CA MET A 108 5.87 -5.19 6.39
C MET A 108 6.51 -4.29 7.45
N ASP A 109 7.79 -3.95 7.27
CA ASP A 109 8.57 -3.08 8.16
C ASP A 109 8.68 -1.64 7.62
N GLY A 110 8.13 -1.37 6.43
CA GLY A 110 8.15 -0.06 5.76
C GLY A 110 9.39 0.24 4.93
N LYS A 111 10.47 -0.58 5.00
CA LYS A 111 11.73 -0.25 4.32
C LYS A 111 11.54 -0.02 2.82
N GLN A 112 10.76 -0.88 2.16
CA GLN A 112 10.50 -0.78 0.73
C GLN A 112 9.76 0.53 0.37
N ILE A 113 8.74 0.89 1.13
CA ILE A 113 7.90 2.06 0.81
C ILE A 113 8.61 3.38 1.14
N GLU A 114 9.47 3.38 2.16
CA GLU A 114 10.33 4.52 2.50
C GLU A 114 11.46 4.73 1.47
N GLN A 115 12.08 3.64 0.99
CA GLN A 115 13.05 3.72 -0.11
C GLN A 115 12.41 4.27 -1.39
N ALA A 116 11.19 3.83 -1.70
CA ALA A 116 10.41 4.39 -2.80
C ALA A 116 10.12 5.88 -2.60
N ALA A 117 9.76 6.30 -1.39
CA ALA A 117 9.53 7.71 -1.07
C ALA A 117 10.78 8.57 -1.32
N GLN A 118 11.95 8.10 -0.89
CA GLN A 118 13.22 8.79 -1.12
C GLN A 118 13.55 8.90 -2.62
N LEU A 119 13.33 7.84 -3.39
CA LEU A 119 13.55 7.85 -4.83
C LEU A 119 12.62 8.83 -5.54
N LEU A 120 11.31 8.78 -5.24
CA LEU A 120 10.30 9.63 -5.85
C LEU A 120 10.47 11.11 -5.45
N ALA A 121 10.90 11.38 -4.21
CA ALA A 121 11.25 12.73 -3.76
C ALA A 121 12.42 13.32 -4.56
N LYS A 122 13.44 12.51 -4.90
CA LYS A 122 14.56 12.94 -5.76
C LYS A 122 14.12 13.29 -7.18
N LEU A 123 13.00 12.72 -7.65
CA LEU A 123 12.36 13.07 -8.92
C LEU A 123 11.47 14.32 -8.81
N GLY A 124 11.43 14.97 -7.65
CA GLY A 124 10.69 16.21 -7.42
C GLY A 124 9.24 16.00 -6.97
N ALA A 125 8.83 14.77 -6.66
CA ALA A 125 7.51 14.49 -6.09
C ALA A 125 7.41 14.94 -4.63
N LYS A 126 6.21 15.35 -4.21
CA LYS A 126 5.88 15.63 -2.81
C LYS A 126 5.14 14.42 -2.24
N VAL A 127 5.83 13.54 -1.53
CA VAL A 127 5.19 12.39 -0.87
C VAL A 127 4.35 12.91 0.30
N VAL A 128 3.02 12.76 0.23
CA VAL A 128 2.08 13.22 1.27
C VAL A 128 1.56 12.08 2.15
N GLY A 129 1.84 10.83 1.78
CA GLY A 129 1.52 9.67 2.59
C GLY A 129 1.63 8.36 1.82
N PHE A 130 1.21 7.31 2.49
CA PHE A 130 1.28 5.93 2.03
C PHE A 130 -0.08 5.26 2.16
N ALA A 131 -0.38 4.32 1.28
CA ALA A 131 -1.59 3.51 1.37
C ALA A 131 -1.27 2.02 1.27
N CYS A 132 -1.90 1.19 2.09
CA CYS A 132 -1.89 -0.26 1.89
C CYS A 132 -3.20 -0.95 2.21
N ILE A 133 -3.32 -2.21 1.78
CA ILE A 133 -4.42 -3.07 2.19
C ILE A 133 -4.14 -3.55 3.62
N VAL A 134 -2.96 -4.16 3.83
CA VAL A 134 -2.57 -4.73 5.12
C VAL A 134 -1.32 -4.05 5.66
N ASP A 135 -1.45 -3.41 6.83
CA ASP A 135 -0.32 -2.90 7.60
C ASP A 135 0.12 -3.94 8.63
N ARG A 136 1.29 -4.55 8.40
CA ARG A 136 1.94 -5.47 9.34
C ARG A 136 2.99 -4.80 10.21
N SER A 137 3.26 -3.51 9.98
CA SER A 137 4.18 -2.71 10.78
C SER A 137 3.59 -2.30 12.12
N GLY A 138 2.28 -2.43 12.30
CA GLY A 138 1.58 -2.02 13.52
C GLY A 138 1.61 -0.51 13.71
N GLY A 139 1.41 0.25 12.63
CA GLY A 139 1.38 1.73 12.67
C GLY A 139 2.73 2.39 12.91
N ARG A 140 3.84 1.67 12.71
CA ARG A 140 5.21 2.21 12.92
C ARG A 140 5.81 2.87 11.68
N VAL A 141 5.15 2.73 10.52
CA VAL A 141 5.61 3.27 9.25
C VAL A 141 4.98 4.63 8.98
N GLY A 142 5.79 5.56 8.49
CA GLY A 142 5.39 6.93 8.21
C GLY A 142 5.61 7.88 9.39
N ALA A 143 5.14 9.11 9.20
CA ALA A 143 5.25 10.21 10.17
C ALA A 143 3.95 11.01 10.14
N PRO A 144 3.67 11.91 11.11
CA PRO A 144 2.44 12.71 11.10
C PRO A 144 2.20 13.47 9.79
N SER A 145 3.26 13.95 9.13
CA SER A 145 3.19 14.64 7.84
C SER A 145 3.14 13.72 6.61
N THR A 146 3.39 12.42 6.79
CA THR A 146 3.41 11.39 5.75
C THR A 146 2.90 10.07 6.34
N PRO A 147 1.61 9.99 6.69
CA PRO A 147 1.05 8.84 7.40
C PRO A 147 0.94 7.62 6.48
N LEU A 148 0.84 6.43 7.10
CA LEU A 148 0.40 5.21 6.43
C LEU A 148 -1.09 4.97 6.72
N TRP A 149 -1.90 5.03 5.67
CA TRP A 149 -3.29 4.62 5.71
C TRP A 149 -3.41 3.15 5.31
N SER A 150 -4.16 2.37 6.08
CA SER A 150 -4.35 0.95 5.79
C SER A 150 -5.81 0.57 5.91
N ALA A 151 -6.26 -0.39 5.08
CA ALA A 151 -7.59 -0.95 5.26
C ALA A 151 -7.66 -1.76 6.56
N VAL A 152 -6.59 -2.51 6.88
CA VAL A 152 -6.51 -3.34 8.08
C VAL A 152 -5.10 -3.35 8.68
N GLN A 153 -5.03 -3.27 10.01
CA GLN A 153 -3.81 -3.57 10.76
C GLN A 153 -3.77 -5.05 11.15
N ALA A 154 -2.66 -5.71 10.81
CA ALA A 154 -2.38 -7.11 11.14
C ALA A 154 -0.89 -7.24 11.53
N PRO A 155 -0.49 -6.67 12.68
CA PRO A 155 0.91 -6.62 13.08
C PRO A 155 1.52 -8.03 13.15
N LEU A 156 2.80 -8.13 12.81
CA LEU A 156 3.57 -9.34 13.11
C LEU A 156 3.49 -9.62 14.63
N ALA A 157 3.25 -10.87 15.00
CA ALA A 157 3.38 -11.29 16.39
C ALA A 157 4.80 -11.00 16.86
N ALA A 158 4.93 -10.47 18.08
CA ALA A 158 6.22 -10.20 18.71
C ALA A 158 6.98 -11.49 19.02
#